data_AF-A0A9D6Q9R5-F1
#
_entry.id   AF-A0A9D6Q9R5-F1
#
_cell.length_a   1.000
_cell.length_b   1.000
_cell.length_c   1.000
_cell.angle_alpha   90.00
_cell.angle_beta   90.00
_cell.angle_gamma   90.00
#
_symmetry.space_group_name_H-M   'P 1'
#
loop_
_entity.id
_entity.type
_entity.pdbx_description
1 polymer ?
#
loop_
_entity_poly.entity_id
_entity_poly.type
_entity_poly.pdbx_seq_one_letter_code
_entity_poly.pdbx_strand_id
1 'polypeptide(L)'
;MMKKPSISFRHFEGSGPLSVYWYPGPYGDAVDARSGAGVGWFAPNGELLGVEFDDVTVEHDHQTLPFANGESVEIEVSRGKVSVRRKRIRNVA
;
A
#
# COMPACT_ATOMS: atom_id res chain seq x y z
N MET A 1 15.06 -5.53 10.13
CA MET A 1 15.07 -4.08 9.82
C MET A 1 14.08 -3.87 8.69
N MET A 2 13.06 -3.01 8.85
CA MET A 2 12.07 -2.78 7.78
C MET A 2 12.78 -2.12 6.59
N LYS A 3 12.61 -2.69 5.40
CA LYS A 3 13.15 -2.09 4.17
C LYS A 3 12.47 -0.75 3.93
N LYS A 4 13.23 0.25 3.49
CA LYS A 4 12.66 1.51 3.01
C LYS A 4 11.83 1.19 1.75
N PRO A 5 10.53 1.56 1.70
CA PRO A 5 9.73 1.28 0.53
C PRO A 5 10.17 2.15 -0.65
N SER A 6 10.03 1.59 -1.85
CA SER A 6 9.97 2.35 -3.10
C SER A 6 8.54 2.83 -3.31
N ILE A 7 8.37 4.09 -3.71
CA ILE A 7 7.06 4.71 -3.93
C ILE A 7 7.00 5.18 -5.39
N SER A 8 5.92 4.83 -6.08
CA SER A 8 5.64 5.30 -7.45
C SER A 8 4.25 5.92 -7.45
N PHE A 9 4.16 7.22 -7.69
CA PHE A 9 2.89 7.93 -7.75
C PHE A 9 2.66 8.40 -9.19
N ARG A 10 1.76 7.70 -9.91
CA ARG A 10 1.51 7.92 -11.33
C ARG A 10 0.22 8.72 -11.51
N HIS A 11 0.24 9.96 -11.03
CA HIS A 11 -0.93 10.83 -11.09
C HIS A 11 -1.07 11.52 -12.47
N PHE A 12 -2.30 11.82 -12.85
CA PHE A 12 -2.65 12.66 -13.98
C PHE A 12 -3.71 13.67 -13.50
N GLU A 13 -3.55 14.94 -13.84
CA GLU A 13 -4.49 16.01 -13.43
C GLU A 13 -4.76 16.11 -11.92
N GLY A 14 -3.84 15.64 -11.08
CA GLY A 14 -3.89 15.84 -9.62
C GLY A 14 -4.32 14.62 -8.81
N SER A 15 -4.71 13.51 -9.44
CA SER A 15 -4.92 12.23 -8.75
C SER A 15 -4.47 11.04 -9.59
N GLY A 16 -4.44 9.85 -9.00
CA GLY A 16 -4.15 8.60 -9.69
C GLY A 16 -3.51 7.55 -8.79
N PRO A 17 -3.06 6.43 -9.37
CA PRO A 17 -2.59 5.30 -8.57
C PRO A 17 -1.26 5.57 -7.88
N LEU A 18 -1.15 5.07 -6.66
CA LEU A 18 0.04 5.14 -5.83
C LEU A 18 0.48 3.74 -5.42
N SER A 19 1.63 3.31 -5.92
CA SER A 19 2.22 2.02 -5.56
C SER A 19 3.30 2.18 -4.50
N VAL A 20 3.35 1.24 -3.54
CA VAL A 20 4.37 1.14 -2.50
C VAL A 20 4.94 -0.27 -2.51
N TYR A 21 6.27 -0.41 -2.67
CA TYR A 21 6.94 -1.72 -2.75
C TYR A 21 8.07 -1.82 -1.74
N TRP A 22 8.08 -2.90 -0.94
CA TRP A 22 9.18 -3.21 -0.01
C TRP A 22 10.18 -4.20 -0.62
N TYR A 23 9.76 -4.96 -1.63
CA TYR A 23 10.58 -5.97 -2.28
C TYR A 23 10.44 -5.88 -3.81
N PRO A 24 11.55 -6.01 -4.57
CA PRO A 24 11.51 -6.18 -6.01
C PRO A 24 11.09 -7.61 -6.36
N GLY A 25 10.39 -7.79 -7.49
CA GLY A 25 10.16 -9.13 -8.04
C GLY A 25 8.83 -9.25 -8.77
N PRO A 26 8.57 -10.40 -9.41
CA PRO A 26 7.24 -10.72 -9.89
C PRO A 26 6.33 -10.86 -8.67
N TYR A 27 5.28 -10.06 -8.65
CA TYR A 27 4.24 -10.19 -7.66
C TYR A 27 3.30 -11.32 -8.07
N GLY A 28 2.88 -12.15 -7.11
CA GLY A 28 1.84 -13.16 -7.34
C GLY A 28 0.48 -12.52 -7.58
N ASP A 29 -0.60 -13.26 -7.37
CA ASP A 29 -1.94 -12.70 -7.51
C ASP A 29 -2.17 -11.53 -6.54
N ALA A 30 -2.78 -10.47 -7.06
CA ALA A 30 -3.19 -9.33 -6.27
C ALA A 30 -4.38 -9.72 -5.38
N VAL A 31 -4.39 -9.22 -4.15
CA VAL A 31 -5.49 -9.39 -3.21
C VAL A 31 -6.11 -8.04 -2.93
N ASP A 32 -7.43 -7.93 -3.11
CA ASP A 32 -8.15 -6.69 -2.81
C ASP A 32 -8.05 -6.31 -1.34
N ALA A 33 -7.86 -5.02 -1.09
CA ALA A 33 -8.07 -4.46 0.24
C ALA A 33 -9.55 -4.57 0.61
N ARG A 34 -9.86 -4.75 1.89
CA ARG A 34 -11.25 -4.82 2.37
C ARG A 34 -12.04 -3.52 2.15
N SER A 35 -11.33 -2.40 1.96
CA SER A 35 -11.93 -1.12 1.59
C SER A 35 -12.35 -1.06 0.12
N GLY A 36 -11.83 -1.94 -0.75
CA GLY A 36 -12.01 -1.86 -2.19
C GLY A 36 -11.29 -0.68 -2.87
N ALA A 37 -10.35 -0.04 -2.16
CA ALA A 37 -9.63 1.15 -2.64
C ALA A 37 -8.20 0.85 -3.13
N GLY A 38 -7.92 -0.42 -3.42
CA GLY A 38 -6.60 -0.86 -3.83
C GLY A 38 -6.35 -2.33 -3.57
N VAL A 39 -5.13 -2.75 -3.88
CA VAL A 39 -4.69 -4.15 -3.82
C VAL A 39 -3.36 -4.31 -3.08
N GLY A 40 -3.08 -5.53 -2.65
CA GLY A 40 -1.82 -5.93 -2.03
C GLY A 40 -1.29 -7.23 -2.61
N TRP A 41 0.04 -7.32 -2.69
CA TRP A 41 0.72 -8.54 -3.12
C TRP A 41 1.43 -9.20 -1.95
N PHE A 42 1.22 -10.50 -1.80
CA PHE A 42 1.74 -11.27 -0.68
C PHE A 42 2.62 -12.42 -1.18
N ALA A 43 3.71 -12.69 -0.47
CA ALA A 43 4.45 -13.93 -0.64
C ALA A 43 3.65 -15.11 -0.07
N PRO A 44 3.97 -16.36 -0.47
CA PRO A 44 3.29 -17.56 0.05
C PRO A 44 3.32 -17.70 1.58
N ASN A 45 4.31 -17.10 2.24
CA ASN A 45 4.42 -17.06 3.71
C ASN A 45 3.55 -15.96 4.37
N GLY A 46 2.75 -15.24 3.59
CA GLY A 46 1.90 -14.14 4.04
C GLY A 46 2.61 -12.80 4.20
N GLU A 47 3.87 -12.66 3.81
CA GLU A 47 4.58 -11.39 3.86
C GLU A 47 4.06 -10.42 2.78
N LEU A 48 3.64 -9.21 3.19
CA LEU A 48 3.26 -8.15 2.27
C LEU A 48 4.50 -7.62 1.53
N LEU A 49 4.46 -7.73 0.20
CA LEU A 49 5.54 -7.35 -0.73
C LEU A 49 5.37 -5.93 -1.26
N GLY A 50 4.13 -5.54 -1.52
CA GLY A 50 3.77 -4.21 -2.01
C GLY A 50 2.26 -4.02 -2.03
N VAL A 51 1.84 -2.79 -2.29
CA VAL A 51 0.44 -2.39 -2.46
C VAL A 51 0.30 -1.37 -3.59
N GLU A 52 -0.91 -1.27 -4.11
CA GLU A 52 -1.34 -0.17 -4.98
C GLU A 52 -2.65 0.39 -4.46
N PHE A 53 -2.70 1.70 -4.26
CA PHE A 53 -3.92 2.46 -4.02
C PHE A 53 -4.47 2.92 -5.38
N ASP A 54 -5.77 2.78 -5.58
CA ASP A 54 -6.38 2.97 -6.91
C ASP A 54 -6.37 4.44 -7.36
N ASP A 55 -6.81 5.35 -6.50
CA ASP A 55 -6.86 6.78 -6.78
C ASP A 55 -6.49 7.58 -5.53
N VAL A 56 -5.40 8.33 -5.62
CA VAL A 56 -4.84 9.13 -4.54
C VAL A 56 -4.66 10.57 -5.01
N THR A 57 -5.11 11.53 -4.21
CA THR A 57 -4.98 12.97 -4.51
C THR A 57 -3.59 13.50 -4.15
N VAL A 58 -2.98 14.27 -5.05
CA VAL A 58 -1.62 14.82 -4.88
C VAL A 58 -1.55 15.93 -3.84
N GLU A 59 -2.57 16.78 -3.76
CA GLU A 59 -2.54 17.96 -2.88
C GLU A 59 -2.65 17.55 -1.40
N HIS A 60 -3.65 16.74 -1.06
CA HIS A 60 -3.83 16.16 0.27
C HIS A 60 -4.66 14.89 0.20
N ASP A 61 -4.19 13.83 0.83
CA ASP A 61 -4.94 12.57 0.94
C ASP A 61 -4.50 11.77 2.16
N HIS A 62 -5.41 10.95 2.70
CA HIS A 62 -5.16 10.03 3.80
C HIS A 62 -5.98 8.77 3.59
N GLN A 63 -5.32 7.66 3.27
CA GLN A 63 -5.99 6.41 2.98
C GLN A 63 -5.35 5.24 3.74
N THR A 64 -6.14 4.19 3.95
CA THR A 64 -5.67 2.93 4.52
C THR A 64 -6.20 1.75 3.72
N LEU A 65 -5.32 0.81 3.39
CA LEU A 65 -5.66 -0.50 2.82
C LEU A 65 -5.59 -1.57 3.92
N PRO A 66 -6.72 -1.98 4.51
CA PRO A 66 -6.78 -3.12 5.42
C PRO A 66 -6.92 -4.43 4.64
N PHE A 67 -6.11 -5.44 4.98
CA PHE A 67 -6.17 -6.76 4.35
C PHE A 67 -6.72 -7.84 5.30
N ALA A 68 -7.15 -8.95 4.71
CA ALA A 68 -7.81 -10.03 5.46
C ALA A 68 -6.92 -10.70 6.51
N ASN A 69 -5.61 -10.72 6.28
CA ASN A 69 -4.60 -11.30 7.17
C ASN A 69 -4.16 -10.37 8.30
N GLY A 70 -4.81 -9.22 8.49
CA GLY A 70 -4.51 -8.26 9.55
C GLY A 70 -3.32 -7.33 9.26
N GLU A 71 -2.73 -7.40 8.06
CA GLU A 71 -1.83 -6.36 7.55
C GLU A 71 -2.65 -5.13 7.14
N SER A 72 -2.07 -3.95 7.33
CA SER A 72 -2.58 -2.71 6.74
C SER A 72 -1.47 -1.76 6.34
N VAL A 73 -1.74 -1.00 5.28
CA VAL A 73 -0.87 0.08 4.81
C VAL A 73 -1.66 1.37 4.82
N GLU A 74 -1.10 2.37 5.48
CA GLU A 74 -1.63 3.72 5.58
C GLU A 74 -0.70 4.66 4.81
N ILE A 75 -1.28 5.54 3.99
CA ILE A 75 -0.57 6.61 3.30
C ILE A 75 -1.08 7.97 3.78
N GLU A 76 -0.18 8.94 3.86
CA GLU A 76 -0.53 10.34 4.02
C GLU A 76 0.19 11.12 2.92
N VAL A 77 -0.58 11.87 2.14
CA VAL A 77 -0.08 12.72 1.06
C VAL A 77 -0.25 14.18 1.45
N SER A 78 0.81 14.96 1.27
CA SER A 78 0.77 16.41 1.40
C SER A 78 1.67 17.05 0.35
N ARG A 79 1.07 17.78 -0.60
CA ARG A 79 1.76 18.46 -1.70
C ARG A 79 2.74 17.53 -2.44
N GLY A 80 2.23 16.36 -2.83
CA GLY A 80 2.98 15.31 -3.52
C GLY A 80 3.98 14.52 -2.66
N LYS A 81 4.19 14.88 -1.40
CA LYS A 81 5.02 14.09 -0.48
C LYS A 81 4.19 12.96 0.12
N VAL A 82 4.71 11.75 0.03
CA VAL A 82 4.03 10.53 0.52
C VAL A 82 4.74 10.00 1.75
N SER A 83 4.00 9.90 2.85
CA SER A 83 4.40 9.14 4.05
C SER A 83 3.68 7.80 4.06
N VAL A 84 4.39 6.74 4.42
CA VAL A 84 3.83 5.38 4.46
C VAL A 84 4.02 4.78 5.85
N ARG A 85 2.95 4.20 6.40
CA ARG A 85 2.99 3.41 7.63
C ARG A 85 2.40 2.03 7.37
N ARG A 86 3.17 0.99 7.68
CA ARG A 86 2.70 -0.39 7.66
C ARG A 86 2.40 -0.84 9.08
N LYS A 87 1.26 -1.48 9.29
CA LYS A 87 0.87 -2.09 10.57
C LYS A 87 0.53 -3.55 10.33
N ARG A 88 0.91 -4.42 11.27
CA ARG A 88 0.47 -5.81 11.30
C ARG A 88 -0.16 -6.06 12.65
N ILE A 89 -1.45 -6.36 12.65
CA ILE A 89 -2.11 -6.84 13.86
C ILE A 89 -1.67 -8.29 14.02
N ARG A 90 -0.79 -8.56 14.99
CA ARG A 90 -0.53 -9.93 15.42
C ARG A 90 -1.81 -10.38 16.13
N ASN A 91 -2.59 -11.24 15.51
CA ASN A 91 -3.51 -12.06 16.27
C ASN A 91 -2.64 -12.89 17.22
N VAL A 92 -2.68 -12.55 18.50
CA VAL A 92 -2.22 -13.45 19.55
C VAL A 92 -3.23 -14.58 19.55
N ALA A 93 -2.76 -15.78 19.21
CA ALA A 93 -3.53 -17.01 19.27
C ALA A 93 -4.06 -17.25 20.69
#